data_AF-A0A953U0T0-F1
#
_entry.id   AF-A0A953U0T0-F1
#
_cell.length_a   1.000
_cell.length_b   1.000
_cell.length_c   1.000
_cell.angle_alpha   90.00
_cell.angle_beta   90.00
_cell.angle_gamma   90.00
#
_symmetry.space_group_name_H-M   'P 1'
#
loop_
_entity.id
_entity.type
_entity.pdbx_description
1 polymer ?
#
loop_
_entity_poly.entity_id
_entity_poly.type
_entity_poly.pdbx_seq_one_letter_code
_entity_poly.pdbx_strand_id
1 'polypeptide(L)'
;MGRRYVLLQSLSLALACVFAGSGHAQNTDSLLLKADRKFTVIDQITDRAERDAILMIYRAGAPRAKVDRAEAFLEKYPDSWLLPEVYEIAAKAYIELGDLDRAVQYGRASLQILPESPLLLVPLANAEVKLGRSAEAEQSASDALDYLKRFDGPRAIPDKQWPEVQQGLEASCYFVLGRVRTLEGLNLPPGEGRSKKLHESLTFLAQARRLNPDDPEIEYLIGLDYIALGRQAEAVRWMSVVYQRESPLKELALAKLHTIFDQSTRDPNRTFEDYLGAIGLPEPLPPADAPASKKSGFELADYVGSHACEMCHQDIYQNWSHTGMARMLRPYAPQNILGDFTQNNVFYLGDEVIENGQNYEFIQGKDRQPFARMLI
;
A
#
# COMPACT_ATOMS: atom_id res chain seq x y z
N MET A 1 10.26 -36.19 15.77
CA MET A 1 11.20 -35.05 15.75
C MET A 1 11.57 -34.77 14.31
N GLY A 2 11.34 -33.53 13.83
CA GLY A 2 11.71 -33.10 12.47
C GLY A 2 10.55 -32.83 11.53
N ARG A 3 9.67 -31.86 11.84
CA ARG A 3 8.75 -31.26 10.84
C ARG A 3 9.59 -30.37 9.91
N ARG A 4 9.79 -30.80 8.67
CA ARG A 4 10.38 -29.97 7.60
C ARG A 4 9.28 -29.04 7.08
N TYR A 5 9.36 -27.76 7.45
CA TYR A 5 8.61 -26.70 6.80
C TYR A 5 9.19 -26.50 5.39
N VAL A 6 8.40 -26.80 4.36
CA VAL A 6 8.73 -26.46 2.98
C VAL A 6 8.46 -24.96 2.83
N LEU A 7 9.54 -24.17 2.74
CA LEU A 7 9.51 -22.75 2.44
C LEU A 7 8.93 -22.55 1.03
N LEU A 8 7.73 -21.99 0.95
CA LEU A 8 7.16 -21.45 -0.29
C LEU A 8 7.92 -20.17 -0.64
N GLN A 9 8.95 -20.29 -1.48
CA GLN A 9 9.49 -19.14 -2.22
C GLN A 9 8.66 -18.96 -3.49
N SER A 10 7.51 -18.29 -3.38
CA SER A 10 6.76 -17.79 -4.54
C SER A 10 7.18 -16.34 -4.84
N LEU A 11 7.62 -16.14 -6.08
CA LEU A 11 7.89 -14.85 -6.73
C LEU A 11 6.59 -14.04 -6.77
N SER A 12 6.45 -13.05 -5.90
CA SER A 12 5.46 -11.98 -6.06
C SER A 12 6.09 -10.89 -6.94
N LEU A 13 6.42 -11.25 -8.18
CA LEU A 13 7.06 -10.36 -9.16
C LEU A 13 6.04 -9.96 -10.24
N ALA A 14 4.90 -9.42 -9.81
CA ALA A 14 3.91 -8.85 -10.73
C ALA A 14 3.45 -7.43 -10.35
N LEU A 15 3.92 -6.88 -9.21
CA LEU A 15 3.78 -5.45 -8.90
C LEU A 15 5.13 -4.69 -8.90
N ALA A 16 6.25 -5.37 -9.17
CA ALA A 16 7.56 -4.74 -9.28
C ALA A 16 7.75 -4.00 -10.62
N CYS A 17 6.96 -4.32 -11.65
CA CYS A 17 7.17 -3.81 -13.01
C CYS A 17 6.37 -2.55 -13.39
N VAL A 18 5.50 -2.02 -12.52
CA VAL A 18 4.78 -0.77 -12.84
C VAL A 18 5.60 0.49 -12.50
N PHE A 19 6.66 0.38 -11.68
CA PHE A 19 7.49 1.53 -11.29
C PHE A 19 8.86 1.62 -11.99
N ALA A 20 9.02 0.98 -13.15
CA ALA A 20 10.19 1.18 -14.00
C ALA A 20 10.12 2.47 -14.85
N GLY A 21 9.01 3.21 -14.80
CA GLY A 21 8.81 4.44 -15.55
C GLY A 21 8.88 5.69 -14.68
N SER A 22 10.03 6.36 -14.71
CA SER A 22 10.23 7.77 -14.31
C SER A 22 10.26 8.05 -12.79
N GLY A 23 11.47 8.08 -12.22
CA GLY A 23 11.71 8.67 -10.91
C GLY A 23 11.20 10.11 -10.85
N HIS A 24 10.03 10.30 -10.25
CA HIS A 24 9.49 11.60 -9.89
C HIS A 24 9.46 11.65 -8.36
N ALA A 25 10.27 12.56 -7.82
CA ALA A 25 10.25 12.94 -6.42
C ALA A 25 8.82 13.23 -5.96
N GLN A 26 8.49 12.86 -4.73
CA GLN A 26 7.20 13.25 -4.14
C GLN A 26 7.10 14.78 -4.15
N ASN A 27 6.22 15.31 -5.01
CA ASN A 27 5.84 16.73 -4.99
C ASN A 27 4.88 16.94 -3.82
N THR A 28 5.42 17.18 -2.63
CA THR A 28 4.62 17.85 -1.60
C THR A 28 4.45 19.31 -2.01
N ASP A 29 3.20 19.77 -1.97
CA ASP A 29 2.67 21.02 -2.51
C ASP A 29 3.57 22.27 -2.50
N SER A 30 3.76 22.87 -3.68
CA SER A 30 4.08 24.28 -3.87
C SER A 30 3.57 24.71 -5.26
N LEU A 31 2.49 25.51 -5.26
CA LEU A 31 1.98 26.38 -6.33
C LEU A 31 2.70 26.31 -7.70
N LEU A 32 2.00 25.84 -8.74
CA LEU A 32 2.44 26.01 -10.13
C LEU A 32 1.83 27.28 -10.72
N LEU A 33 2.54 28.39 -10.56
CA LEU A 33 2.49 29.49 -11.52
C LEU A 33 2.98 28.99 -12.88
N LYS A 34 2.43 29.57 -13.95
CA LYS A 34 2.60 29.23 -15.38
C LYS A 34 4.01 29.57 -15.93
N ALA A 35 5.07 29.16 -15.23
CA ALA A 35 6.45 29.31 -15.67
C ALA A 35 7.10 27.93 -15.85
N ASP A 36 7.87 27.76 -16.93
CA ASP A 36 8.56 26.53 -17.37
C ASP A 36 9.59 25.92 -16.38
N ARG A 37 9.60 26.35 -15.12
CA ARG A 37 10.39 25.76 -14.03
C ARG A 37 9.48 25.07 -13.04
N LYS A 38 9.39 23.75 -13.14
CA LYS A 38 8.81 22.89 -12.09
C LYS A 38 9.74 22.94 -10.87
N PHE A 39 9.43 23.77 -9.88
CA PHE A 39 10.09 23.71 -8.58
C PHE A 39 9.68 22.41 -7.89
N THR A 40 10.64 21.53 -7.67
CA THR A 40 10.42 20.29 -6.90
C THR A 40 10.85 20.50 -5.46
N VAL A 41 10.37 19.68 -4.52
CA VAL A 41 10.76 19.78 -3.11
C VAL A 41 12.27 19.55 -2.92
N ILE A 42 12.89 18.79 -3.84
CA ILE A 42 14.34 18.61 -3.93
C ILE A 42 15.07 19.95 -4.17
N ASP A 43 14.43 20.91 -4.86
CA ASP A 43 15.00 22.24 -5.09
C ASP A 43 15.05 23.10 -3.82
N GLN A 44 14.33 22.70 -2.76
CA GLN A 44 14.35 23.34 -1.45
C GLN A 44 15.47 22.82 -0.55
N ILE A 45 16.21 21.78 -0.97
CA ILE A 45 17.41 21.31 -0.26
C ILE A 45 18.50 22.37 -0.47
N THR A 46 18.78 23.14 0.57
CA THR A 46 19.75 24.25 0.50
C THR A 46 21.19 23.75 0.37
N ASP A 47 21.51 22.59 0.94
CA ASP A 47 22.79 21.93 0.72
C ASP A 47 22.80 21.25 -0.67
N ARG A 48 23.67 21.76 -1.54
CA ARG A 48 23.89 21.19 -2.88
C ARG A 48 24.39 19.74 -2.80
N ALA A 49 25.23 19.41 -1.83
CA ALA A 49 25.78 18.06 -1.71
C ALA A 49 24.70 17.04 -1.31
N GLU A 50 23.83 17.40 -0.37
CA GLU A 50 22.64 16.61 0.01
C GLU A 50 21.71 16.43 -1.20
N ARG A 51 21.46 17.51 -1.96
CA ARG A 51 20.65 17.47 -3.17
C ARG A 51 21.22 16.52 -4.23
N ASP A 52 22.52 16.59 -4.48
CA ASP A 52 23.17 15.72 -5.45
C ASP A 52 23.12 14.25 -4.99
N ALA A 53 23.27 13.99 -3.68
CA ALA A 53 23.19 12.65 -3.11
C ALA A 53 21.79 12.01 -3.27
N ILE A 54 20.71 12.75 -2.98
CA ILE A 54 19.35 12.22 -3.19
C ILE A 54 19.06 11.96 -4.68
N LEU A 55 19.49 12.85 -5.57
CA LEU A 55 19.34 12.65 -7.02
C LEU A 55 20.08 11.41 -7.51
N MET A 56 21.23 11.08 -6.92
CA MET A 56 21.95 9.84 -7.23
C MET A 56 21.18 8.59 -6.81
N ILE A 57 20.40 8.63 -5.73
CA ILE A 57 19.53 7.52 -5.32
C ILE A 57 18.44 7.29 -6.38
N TYR A 58 17.71 8.33 -6.79
CA TYR A 58 16.65 8.18 -7.80
C TYR A 58 17.17 7.71 -9.17
N ARG A 59 18.38 8.12 -9.54
CA ARG A 59 19.02 7.72 -10.80
C ARG A 59 19.57 6.30 -10.76
N ALA A 60 19.70 5.69 -9.59
CA ALA A 60 20.17 4.33 -9.46
C ALA A 60 19.11 3.35 -9.97
N GLY A 61 19.38 2.66 -11.08
CA GLY A 61 18.47 1.65 -11.61
C GLY A 61 18.50 0.34 -10.80
N ALA A 62 19.70 -0.17 -10.51
CA ALA A 62 19.88 -1.47 -9.87
C ALA A 62 19.54 -1.44 -8.37
N PRO A 63 18.88 -2.48 -7.81
CA PRO A 63 18.42 -2.48 -6.42
C PRO A 63 19.57 -2.37 -5.41
N ARG A 64 20.66 -3.11 -5.63
CA ARG A 64 21.88 -3.01 -4.81
C ARG A 64 22.43 -1.58 -4.80
N ALA A 65 22.47 -0.96 -5.96
CA ALA A 65 23.02 0.39 -6.10
C ALA A 65 22.10 1.48 -5.50
N LYS A 66 20.79 1.20 -5.35
CA LYS A 66 19.87 2.06 -4.58
C LYS A 66 20.15 1.94 -3.09
N VAL A 67 20.27 0.71 -2.57
CA VAL A 67 20.58 0.45 -1.16
C VAL A 67 21.90 1.11 -0.75
N ASP A 68 22.98 0.86 -1.49
CA ASP A 68 24.31 1.39 -1.13
C ASP A 68 24.31 2.93 -1.04
N ARG A 69 23.55 3.59 -1.93
CA ARG A 69 23.42 5.06 -1.93
C ARG A 69 22.47 5.57 -0.85
N ALA A 70 21.38 4.86 -0.59
CA ALA A 70 20.47 5.20 0.51
C ALA A 70 21.19 5.10 1.85
N GLU A 71 21.94 4.02 2.11
CA GLU A 71 22.71 3.86 3.35
C GLU A 71 23.76 4.97 3.51
N ALA A 72 24.51 5.28 2.45
CA ALA A 72 25.46 6.40 2.46
C ALA A 72 24.79 7.75 2.71
N PHE A 73 23.56 7.96 2.20
CA PHE A 73 22.80 9.18 2.47
C PHE A 73 22.37 9.26 3.93
N LEU A 74 21.85 8.17 4.50
CA LEU A 74 21.39 8.10 5.89
C LEU A 74 22.52 8.33 6.88
N GLU A 75 23.73 7.82 6.59
CA GLU A 75 24.91 8.05 7.41
C GLU A 75 25.39 9.51 7.34
N LYS A 76 25.36 10.10 6.15
CA LYS A 76 25.91 11.45 5.91
C LYS A 76 24.95 12.58 6.26
N TYR A 77 23.64 12.35 6.14
CA TYR A 77 22.58 13.34 6.32
C TYR A 77 21.52 12.86 7.33
N PRO A 78 21.89 12.55 8.59
CA PRO A 78 20.98 12.00 9.59
C PRO A 78 19.87 12.97 10.02
N ASP A 79 20.01 14.27 9.73
CA ASP A 79 19.02 15.31 10.03
C ASP A 79 18.21 15.74 8.80
N SER A 80 18.34 15.00 7.68
CA SER A 80 17.59 15.31 6.47
C SER A 80 16.09 15.17 6.71
N TRP A 81 15.28 16.04 6.12
CA TRP A 81 13.83 15.87 6.16
C TRP A 81 13.34 14.84 5.12
N LEU A 82 14.24 14.34 4.26
CA LEU A 82 13.98 13.31 3.24
C LEU A 82 14.24 11.88 3.74
N LEU A 83 14.59 11.71 5.02
CA LEU A 83 14.82 10.38 5.61
C LEU A 83 13.67 9.39 5.35
N PRO A 84 12.38 9.76 5.45
CA PRO A 84 11.29 8.81 5.19
C PRO A 84 11.35 8.26 3.77
N GLU A 85 11.59 9.13 2.79
CA GLU A 85 11.65 8.73 1.38
C GLU A 85 12.89 7.87 1.09
N VAL A 86 14.03 8.19 1.70
CA VAL A 86 15.26 7.39 1.57
C VAL A 86 15.09 6.02 2.22
N TYR A 87 14.46 5.95 3.38
CA TYR A 87 14.09 4.70 4.04
C TYR A 87 13.11 3.88 3.21
N GLU A 88 12.09 4.50 2.60
CA GLU A 88 11.15 3.84 1.71
C GLU A 88 11.85 3.25 0.47
N ILE A 89 12.76 4.01 -0.16
CA ILE A 89 13.55 3.53 -1.30
C ILE A 89 14.43 2.34 -0.90
N ALA A 90 15.12 2.43 0.25
CA ALA A 90 15.94 1.34 0.77
C ALA A 90 15.09 0.09 1.04
N ALA A 91 13.94 0.25 1.69
CA ALA A 91 13.02 -0.84 2.00
C ALA A 91 12.58 -1.57 0.72
N LYS A 92 12.09 -0.85 -0.28
CA LYS A 92 11.66 -1.44 -1.56
C LYS A 92 12.82 -2.12 -2.30
N ALA A 93 14.00 -1.51 -2.31
CA ALA A 93 15.19 -2.12 -2.91
C ALA A 93 15.64 -3.40 -2.19
N TYR A 94 15.50 -3.45 -0.86
CA TYR A 94 15.77 -4.66 -0.08
C TYR A 94 14.74 -5.78 -0.32
N ILE A 95 13.47 -5.44 -0.56
CA ILE A 95 12.45 -6.40 -1.01
C ILE A 95 12.86 -7.02 -2.35
N GLU A 96 13.29 -6.20 -3.32
CA GLU A 96 13.76 -6.67 -4.62
C GLU A 96 15.02 -7.56 -4.52
N LEU A 97 15.88 -7.32 -3.52
CA LEU A 97 17.05 -8.15 -3.21
C LEU A 97 16.72 -9.43 -2.43
N GLY A 98 15.50 -9.57 -1.92
CA GLY A 98 15.06 -10.69 -1.08
C GLY A 98 15.53 -10.64 0.37
N ASP A 99 16.17 -9.54 0.81
CA ASP A 99 16.55 -9.34 2.22
C ASP A 99 15.38 -8.70 2.98
N LEU A 100 14.42 -9.56 3.34
CA LEU A 100 13.15 -9.12 3.91
C LEU A 100 13.29 -8.53 5.31
N ASP A 101 14.27 -8.96 6.10
CA ASP A 101 14.49 -8.42 7.44
C ASP A 101 14.90 -6.95 7.38
N ARG A 102 15.87 -6.61 6.51
CA ARG A 102 16.26 -5.21 6.28
C ARG A 102 15.15 -4.42 5.63
N ALA A 103 14.42 -5.01 4.69
CA ALA A 103 13.25 -4.35 4.10
C ALA A 103 12.25 -3.89 5.16
N VAL A 104 11.90 -4.76 6.10
CA VAL A 104 10.98 -4.41 7.20
C VAL A 104 11.60 -3.39 8.14
N GLN A 105 12.88 -3.51 8.48
CA GLN A 105 13.57 -2.53 9.32
C GLN A 105 13.51 -1.12 8.72
N TYR A 106 13.94 -0.94 7.47
CA TYR A 106 13.92 0.35 6.79
C TYR A 106 12.49 0.85 6.55
N GLY A 107 11.58 -0.05 6.17
CA GLY A 107 10.19 0.32 5.94
C GLY A 107 9.52 0.84 7.21
N ARG A 108 9.76 0.21 8.36
CA ARG A 108 9.25 0.68 9.65
C ARG A 108 9.87 2.01 10.06
N ALA A 109 11.17 2.24 9.79
CA ALA A 109 11.79 3.53 10.01
C ALA A 109 11.15 4.66 9.18
N SER A 110 10.78 4.38 7.92
CA SER A 110 10.00 5.31 7.10
C SER A 110 8.61 5.56 7.71
N LEU A 111 7.86 4.51 8.04
CA LEU A 111 6.48 4.60 8.52
C LEU A 111 6.36 5.20 9.92
N GLN A 112 7.43 5.18 10.72
CA GLN A 112 7.49 5.93 11.99
C GLN A 112 7.37 7.44 11.78
N ILE A 113 7.79 7.93 10.61
CA ILE A 113 7.78 9.36 10.27
C ILE A 113 6.60 9.69 9.34
N LEU A 114 6.31 8.84 8.36
CA LEU A 114 5.19 8.97 7.42
C LEU A 114 4.33 7.68 7.42
N PRO A 115 3.38 7.54 8.37
CA PRO A 115 2.60 6.31 8.52
C PRO A 115 1.61 6.08 7.39
N GLU A 116 1.10 7.13 6.73
CA GLU A 116 0.07 7.04 5.70
C GLU A 116 0.61 6.73 4.29
N SER A 117 1.41 5.66 4.15
CA SER A 117 1.96 5.25 2.85
C SER A 117 1.47 3.86 2.42
N PRO A 118 0.31 3.74 1.74
CA PRO A 118 -0.16 2.46 1.18
C PRO A 118 0.86 1.81 0.23
N LEU A 119 1.60 2.64 -0.52
CA LEU A 119 2.64 2.20 -1.45
C LEU A 119 3.84 1.52 -0.77
N LEU A 120 4.00 1.71 0.55
CA LEU A 120 5.00 1.02 1.36
C LEU A 120 4.37 -0.05 2.26
N LEU A 121 3.20 0.22 2.85
CA LEU A 121 2.50 -0.72 3.73
C LEU A 121 2.18 -2.05 3.03
N VAL A 122 1.70 -2.02 1.78
CA VAL A 122 1.36 -3.24 1.03
C VAL A 122 2.56 -4.15 0.76
N PRO A 123 3.69 -3.67 0.20
CA PRO A 123 4.86 -4.51 0.01
C PRO A 123 5.49 -4.96 1.35
N LEU A 124 5.42 -4.14 2.41
CA LEU A 124 5.85 -4.57 3.74
C LEU A 124 4.97 -5.67 4.32
N ALA A 125 3.65 -5.57 4.21
CA ALA A 125 2.74 -6.61 4.66
C ALA A 125 3.05 -7.95 3.99
N ASN A 126 3.42 -7.92 2.71
CA ASN A 126 3.87 -9.11 1.99
C ASN A 126 5.20 -9.68 2.53
N ALA A 127 6.19 -8.83 2.80
CA ALA A 127 7.45 -9.24 3.41
C ALA A 127 7.25 -9.81 4.82
N GLU A 128 6.39 -9.19 5.62
CA GLU A 128 6.07 -9.57 6.99
C GLU A 128 5.46 -10.97 7.07
N VAL A 129 4.51 -11.33 6.18
CA VAL A 129 4.00 -12.70 6.15
C VAL A 129 5.10 -13.71 5.80
N LYS A 130 5.99 -13.39 4.85
CA LYS A 130 7.10 -14.28 4.47
C LYS A 130 8.09 -14.50 5.62
N LEU A 131 8.21 -13.53 6.52
CA LEU A 131 8.99 -13.62 7.76
C LEU A 131 8.22 -14.27 8.93
N GLY A 132 6.95 -14.66 8.73
CA GLY A 132 6.11 -15.21 9.79
C GLY A 132 5.58 -14.17 10.80
N ARG A 133 5.68 -12.87 10.48
CA ARG A 133 5.18 -11.75 11.27
C ARG A 133 3.72 -11.45 10.94
N SER A 134 2.85 -12.40 11.25
CA SER A 134 1.43 -12.38 10.82
C SER A 134 0.63 -11.22 11.40
N ALA A 135 0.87 -10.83 12.66
CA ALA A 135 0.15 -9.74 13.30
C ALA A 135 0.51 -8.38 12.66
N GLU A 136 1.80 -8.16 12.41
CA GLU A 136 2.32 -6.97 11.74
C GLU A 136 1.80 -6.88 10.31
N ALA A 137 1.80 -8.00 9.57
CA ALA A 137 1.27 -8.04 8.22
C ALA A 137 -0.23 -7.71 8.15
N GLU A 138 -1.02 -8.21 9.09
CA GLU A 138 -2.44 -7.90 9.19
C GLU A 138 -2.68 -6.40 9.45
N GLN A 139 -1.92 -5.82 10.37
CA GLN A 139 -2.00 -4.39 10.67
C GLN A 139 -1.63 -3.57 9.43
N SER A 140 -0.48 -3.85 8.82
CA SER A 140 0.01 -3.14 7.62
C SER A 140 -1.00 -3.19 6.47
N ALA A 141 -1.59 -4.36 6.19
CA ALA A 141 -2.60 -4.52 5.14
C ALA A 141 -3.92 -3.82 5.47
N SER A 142 -4.34 -3.82 6.74
CA SER A 142 -5.56 -3.16 7.18
C SER A 142 -5.44 -1.63 7.12
N ASP A 143 -4.30 -1.09 7.56
CA ASP A 143 -4.01 0.34 7.48
C ASP A 143 -3.94 0.80 6.02
N ALA A 144 -3.30 0.01 5.15
CA ALA A 144 -3.27 0.29 3.71
C ALA A 144 -4.68 0.38 3.11
N LEU A 145 -5.58 -0.55 3.44
CA LEU A 145 -6.98 -0.51 2.98
C LEU A 145 -7.72 0.74 3.47
N ASP A 146 -7.54 1.14 4.73
CA ASP A 146 -8.15 2.36 5.27
C ASP A 146 -7.63 3.60 4.53
N TYR A 147 -6.32 3.69 4.33
CA TYR A 147 -5.69 4.82 3.66
C TYR A 147 -6.03 4.91 2.17
N LEU A 148 -6.09 3.80 1.44
CA LEU A 148 -6.53 3.78 0.03
C LEU A 148 -7.97 4.28 -0.14
N LYS A 149 -8.82 4.07 0.87
CA LYS A 149 -10.20 4.57 0.87
C LYS A 149 -10.30 6.04 1.24
N ARG A 150 -9.41 6.53 2.10
CA ARG A 150 -9.49 7.88 2.69
C ARG A 150 -8.76 8.94 1.90
N PHE A 151 -7.72 8.57 1.15
CA PHE A 151 -6.84 9.50 0.47
C PHE A 151 -6.89 9.34 -1.05
N ASP A 152 -6.72 10.45 -1.75
CA ASP A 152 -6.50 10.46 -3.18
C ASP A 152 -5.12 9.88 -3.54
N GLY A 153 -4.95 9.51 -4.80
CA GLY A 153 -3.68 9.02 -5.32
C GLY A 153 -2.54 10.02 -5.17
N PRO A 154 -1.30 9.55 -4.97
CA PRO A 154 -0.16 10.43 -4.92
C PRO A 154 0.04 11.08 -6.29
N ARG A 155 0.38 12.37 -6.31
CA ARG A 155 0.58 13.15 -7.54
C ARG A 155 1.63 12.59 -8.51
N ALA A 156 2.52 11.72 -8.02
CA ALA A 156 3.49 11.02 -8.85
C ALA A 156 2.83 10.02 -9.82
N ILE A 157 1.62 9.56 -9.49
CA ILE A 157 0.82 8.67 -10.34
C ILE A 157 -0.25 9.51 -11.04
N PRO A 158 -0.33 9.48 -12.39
CA PRO A 158 -1.39 10.19 -13.11
C PRO A 158 -2.79 9.75 -12.67
N ASP A 159 -3.73 10.68 -12.52
CA ASP A 159 -5.11 10.40 -12.06
C ASP A 159 -5.81 9.30 -12.84
N LYS A 160 -5.49 9.16 -14.14
CA LYS A 160 -6.04 8.10 -15.01
C LYS A 160 -5.53 6.70 -14.66
N GLN A 161 -4.32 6.60 -14.12
CA GLN A 161 -3.68 5.33 -13.74
C GLN A 161 -3.97 4.97 -12.28
N TRP A 162 -4.27 5.95 -11.44
CA TRP A 162 -4.49 5.73 -10.02
C TRP A 162 -5.57 4.67 -9.70
N PRO A 163 -6.75 4.64 -10.34
CA PRO A 163 -7.77 3.63 -10.04
C PRO A 163 -7.28 2.19 -10.23
N GLU A 164 -6.48 1.93 -11.27
CA GLU A 164 -5.90 0.61 -11.53
C GLU A 164 -4.84 0.25 -10.48
N VAL A 165 -3.97 1.21 -10.13
CA VAL A 165 -2.98 1.02 -9.06
C VAL A 165 -3.66 0.75 -7.72
N GLN A 166 -4.66 1.55 -7.37
CA GLN A 166 -5.45 1.39 -6.16
C GLN A 166 -6.10 0.01 -6.10
N GLN A 167 -6.77 -0.42 -7.18
CA GLN A 167 -7.38 -1.74 -7.26
C GLN A 167 -6.34 -2.85 -7.05
N GLY A 168 -5.15 -2.75 -7.64
CA GLY A 168 -4.07 -3.71 -7.44
C GLY A 168 -3.55 -3.76 -6.00
N LEU A 169 -3.42 -2.60 -5.35
CA LEU A 169 -3.02 -2.51 -3.95
C LEU A 169 -4.09 -3.10 -3.02
N GLU A 170 -5.38 -2.81 -3.26
CA GLU A 170 -6.50 -3.39 -2.51
C GLU A 170 -6.53 -4.91 -2.66
N ALA A 171 -6.37 -5.43 -3.89
CA ALA A 171 -6.28 -6.87 -4.14
C ALA A 171 -5.15 -7.52 -3.33
N SER A 172 -3.98 -6.89 -3.30
CA SER A 172 -2.83 -7.37 -2.52
C SER A 172 -3.07 -7.33 -1.01
N CYS A 173 -3.74 -6.30 -0.49
CA CYS A 173 -4.13 -6.24 0.92
C CYS A 173 -5.03 -7.41 1.31
N TYR A 174 -6.11 -7.63 0.54
CA TYR A 174 -7.02 -8.75 0.79
C TYR A 174 -6.32 -10.10 0.64
N PHE A 175 -5.40 -10.23 -0.31
CA PHE A 175 -4.60 -11.43 -0.44
C PHE A 175 -3.72 -11.69 0.78
N VAL A 176 -3.05 -10.66 1.32
CA VAL A 176 -2.25 -10.77 2.54
C VAL A 176 -3.11 -11.18 3.73
N LEU A 177 -4.27 -10.53 3.92
CA LEU A 177 -5.21 -10.87 4.99
C LEU A 177 -5.70 -12.32 4.88
N GLY A 178 -6.06 -12.76 3.67
CA GLY A 178 -6.40 -14.15 3.38
C GLY A 178 -5.27 -15.11 3.77
N ARG A 179 -4.05 -14.85 3.29
CA ARG A 179 -2.87 -15.67 3.60
C ARG A 179 -2.58 -15.74 5.10
N VAL A 180 -2.71 -14.64 5.84
CA VAL A 180 -2.57 -14.62 7.31
C VAL A 180 -3.61 -15.54 7.94
N ARG A 181 -4.88 -15.44 7.55
CA ARG A 181 -5.96 -16.28 8.07
C ARG A 181 -5.81 -17.76 7.72
N THR A 182 -5.35 -18.08 6.51
CA THR A 182 -4.94 -19.46 6.14
C THR A 182 -3.88 -19.97 7.10
N LEU A 183 -2.79 -19.21 7.31
CA LEU A 183 -1.69 -19.63 8.19
C LEU A 183 -2.15 -19.84 9.64
N GLU A 184 -2.95 -18.92 10.19
CA GLU A 184 -3.53 -19.06 11.52
C GLU A 184 -4.42 -20.31 11.62
N GLY A 185 -5.30 -20.54 10.65
CA GLY A 185 -6.18 -21.70 10.61
C GLY A 185 -5.42 -23.02 10.52
N LEU A 186 -4.37 -23.08 9.69
CA LEU A 186 -3.53 -24.28 9.54
C LEU A 186 -2.70 -24.61 10.78
N ASN A 187 -2.32 -23.60 11.56
CA ASN A 187 -1.59 -23.77 12.82
C ASN A 187 -2.48 -24.22 13.99
N LEU A 188 -3.80 -24.12 13.85
CA LEU A 188 -4.77 -24.60 14.84
C LEU A 188 -5.11 -26.09 14.63
N PRO A 189 -5.39 -26.83 15.71
CA PRO A 189 -5.96 -28.17 15.60
C PRO A 189 -7.35 -28.13 14.94
N PRO A 190 -7.84 -29.26 14.37
CA PRO A 190 -9.21 -29.37 13.88
C PRO A 190 -10.23 -28.96 14.94
N GLY A 191 -11.16 -28.07 14.57
CA GLY A 191 -12.19 -27.54 15.47
C GLY A 191 -12.76 -26.20 15.00
N GLU A 192 -13.65 -25.62 15.80
CA GLU A 192 -14.36 -24.38 15.47
C GLU A 192 -13.42 -23.21 15.20
N GLY A 193 -12.37 -23.04 16.02
CA GLY A 193 -11.40 -21.96 15.85
C GLY A 193 -10.67 -22.02 14.50
N ARG A 194 -10.25 -23.22 14.08
CA ARG A 194 -9.67 -23.45 12.75
C ARG A 194 -10.68 -23.16 11.66
N SER A 195 -11.89 -23.70 11.76
CA SER A 195 -12.93 -23.46 10.76
C SER A 195 -13.23 -21.98 10.61
N LYS A 196 -13.36 -21.23 11.70
CA LYS A 196 -13.60 -19.78 11.66
C LYS A 196 -12.51 -19.05 10.87
N LYS A 197 -11.23 -19.29 11.18
CA LYS A 197 -10.10 -18.65 10.49
C LYS A 197 -10.06 -18.98 9.00
N LEU A 198 -10.31 -20.23 8.62
CA LEU A 198 -10.34 -20.63 7.21
C LEU A 198 -11.52 -20.03 6.45
N HIS A 199 -12.69 -19.84 7.08
CA HIS A 199 -13.79 -19.12 6.45
C HIS A 199 -13.49 -17.63 6.28
N GLU A 200 -12.89 -16.97 7.29
CA GLU A 200 -12.41 -15.59 7.17
C GLU A 200 -11.40 -15.45 6.02
N SER A 201 -10.50 -16.42 5.87
CA SER A 201 -9.57 -16.48 4.74
C SER A 201 -10.30 -16.53 3.40
N LEU A 202 -11.25 -17.46 3.22
CA LEU A 202 -12.04 -17.57 1.99
C LEU A 202 -12.76 -16.26 1.63
N THR A 203 -13.26 -15.53 2.63
CA THR A 203 -13.88 -14.22 2.45
C THR A 203 -12.88 -13.18 1.91
N PHE A 204 -11.68 -13.10 2.47
CA PHE A 204 -10.64 -12.18 1.99
C PHE A 204 -10.11 -12.59 0.60
N LEU A 205 -9.84 -13.88 0.39
CA LEU A 205 -9.38 -14.40 -0.90
C LEU A 205 -10.43 -14.20 -2.01
N ALA A 206 -11.72 -14.22 -1.69
CA ALA A 206 -12.78 -13.87 -2.63
C ALA A 206 -12.69 -12.41 -3.09
N GLN A 207 -12.40 -11.47 -2.19
CA GLN A 207 -12.19 -10.07 -2.56
C GLN A 207 -10.91 -9.88 -3.38
N ALA A 208 -9.82 -10.52 -2.96
CA ALA A 208 -8.57 -10.50 -3.71
C ALA A 208 -8.78 -11.00 -5.15
N ARG A 209 -9.48 -12.14 -5.32
CA ARG A 209 -9.78 -12.72 -6.64
C ARG A 209 -10.69 -11.84 -7.48
N ARG A 210 -11.65 -11.14 -6.85
CA ARG A 210 -12.54 -10.22 -7.58
C ARG A 210 -11.77 -9.05 -8.17
N LEU A 211 -10.79 -8.53 -7.44
CA LEU A 211 -9.98 -7.37 -7.85
C LEU A 211 -8.79 -7.79 -8.74
N ASN A 212 -8.29 -9.01 -8.57
CA ASN A 212 -7.22 -9.60 -9.35
C ASN A 212 -7.53 -11.08 -9.68
N PRO A 213 -8.33 -11.36 -10.73
CA PRO A 213 -8.75 -12.72 -11.07
C PRO A 213 -7.63 -13.59 -11.61
N ASP A 214 -6.52 -12.99 -12.03
CA ASP A 214 -5.47 -13.68 -12.75
C ASP A 214 -4.36 -14.25 -11.87
N ASP A 215 -4.44 -14.08 -10.55
CA ASP A 215 -3.44 -14.60 -9.62
C ASP A 215 -3.73 -16.05 -9.19
N PRO A 216 -2.93 -17.04 -9.65
CA PRO A 216 -3.11 -18.45 -9.30
C PRO A 216 -2.78 -18.74 -7.83
N GLU A 217 -2.06 -17.86 -7.13
CA GLU A 217 -1.75 -18.04 -5.71
C GLU A 217 -3.01 -17.90 -4.86
N ILE A 218 -3.93 -17.02 -5.24
CA ILE A 218 -5.23 -16.87 -4.58
C ILE A 218 -6.03 -18.19 -4.67
N GLU A 219 -6.10 -18.76 -5.87
CA GLU A 219 -6.83 -20.00 -6.15
C GLU A 219 -6.21 -21.20 -5.43
N TYR A 220 -4.88 -21.22 -5.34
CA TYR A 220 -4.15 -22.23 -4.59
C TYR A 220 -4.44 -22.16 -3.09
N LEU A 221 -4.43 -20.97 -2.48
CA LEU A 221 -4.77 -20.80 -1.06
C LEU A 221 -6.23 -21.17 -0.77
N ILE A 222 -7.17 -20.82 -1.65
CA ILE A 222 -8.58 -21.25 -1.53
C ILE A 222 -8.66 -22.79 -1.49
N GLY A 223 -7.96 -23.47 -2.41
CA GLY A 223 -7.93 -24.93 -2.42
C GLY A 223 -7.32 -25.51 -1.13
N LEU A 224 -6.25 -24.90 -0.60
CA LEU A 224 -5.66 -25.30 0.69
C LEU A 224 -6.63 -25.12 1.86
N ASP A 225 -7.37 -24.02 1.90
CA ASP A 225 -8.37 -23.77 2.94
C ASP A 225 -9.48 -24.83 2.89
N TYR A 226 -9.96 -25.20 1.70
CA TYR A 226 -10.95 -26.27 1.56
C TYR A 226 -10.42 -27.65 1.95
N ILE A 227 -9.15 -27.98 1.64
CA ILE A 227 -8.50 -29.19 2.16
C ILE A 227 -8.52 -29.17 3.68
N ALA A 228 -8.14 -28.03 4.26
CA ALA A 228 -8.03 -27.87 5.70
C ALA A 228 -9.37 -27.88 6.43
N LEU A 229 -10.46 -27.54 5.75
CA LEU A 229 -11.86 -27.66 6.18
C LEU A 229 -12.45 -29.06 5.96
N GLY A 230 -11.73 -29.97 5.29
CA GLY A 230 -12.25 -31.30 4.95
C GLY A 230 -13.26 -31.30 3.80
N ARG A 231 -13.44 -30.18 3.09
CA ARG A 231 -14.33 -30.06 1.93
C ARG A 231 -13.60 -30.53 0.66
N GLN A 232 -13.32 -31.83 0.58
CA GLN A 232 -12.52 -32.42 -0.49
C GLN A 232 -13.04 -32.12 -1.91
N ALA A 233 -14.36 -32.14 -2.11
CA ALA A 233 -14.94 -31.84 -3.43
C ALA A 233 -14.57 -30.43 -3.91
N GLU A 234 -14.68 -29.41 -3.05
CA GLU A 234 -14.29 -28.04 -3.39
C GLU A 234 -12.77 -27.91 -3.57
N ALA A 235 -11.99 -28.51 -2.67
CA ALA A 235 -10.53 -28.50 -2.76
C ALA A 235 -10.03 -28.98 -4.12
N VAL A 236 -10.60 -30.07 -4.62
CA VAL A 236 -10.23 -30.67 -5.91
C VAL A 236 -10.57 -29.75 -7.07
N ARG A 237 -11.75 -29.12 -7.04
CA ARG A 237 -12.17 -28.15 -8.07
C ARG A 237 -11.20 -26.98 -8.15
N TRP A 238 -10.86 -26.38 -7.01
CA TRP A 238 -9.92 -25.26 -6.95
C TRP A 238 -8.48 -25.65 -7.34
N MET A 239 -8.00 -26.81 -6.88
CA MET A 239 -6.67 -27.30 -7.27
C MET A 239 -6.61 -27.64 -8.77
N SER A 240 -7.71 -28.11 -9.37
CA SER A 240 -7.80 -28.34 -10.81
C SER A 240 -7.69 -27.04 -11.61
N VAL A 241 -8.29 -25.95 -11.13
CA VAL A 241 -8.12 -24.62 -11.78
C VAL A 241 -6.65 -24.22 -11.78
N VAL A 242 -5.95 -24.34 -10.65
CA VAL A 242 -4.52 -24.01 -10.55
C VAL A 242 -3.67 -24.91 -11.46
N TYR A 243 -3.98 -26.21 -11.51
CA TYR A 243 -3.27 -27.18 -12.35
C TYR A 243 -3.42 -26.90 -13.86
N GLN A 244 -4.59 -26.39 -14.29
CA GLN A 244 -4.83 -26.02 -15.68
C GLN A 244 -4.12 -24.73 -16.10
N ARG A 245 -3.65 -23.93 -15.13
CA ARG A 245 -2.93 -22.68 -15.40
C ARG A 245 -1.43 -22.94 -15.46
N GLU A 246 -0.79 -22.31 -16.43
CA GLU A 246 0.67 -22.33 -16.55
C GLU A 246 1.27 -21.38 -15.50
N SER A 247 1.57 -21.95 -14.33
CA SER A 247 2.10 -21.22 -13.17
C SER A 247 3.12 -22.06 -12.40
N PRO A 248 4.00 -21.43 -11.59
CA PRO A 248 4.91 -22.16 -10.70
C PRO A 248 4.18 -23.07 -9.69
N LEU A 249 2.87 -22.87 -9.48
CA LEU A 249 2.05 -23.62 -8.54
C LEU A 249 1.41 -24.87 -9.16
N LYS A 250 1.51 -25.04 -10.49
CA LYS A 250 0.92 -26.17 -11.23
C LYS A 250 1.32 -27.52 -10.64
N GLU A 251 2.61 -27.75 -10.43
CA GLU A 251 3.14 -28.99 -9.87
C GLU A 251 2.71 -29.21 -8.40
N LEU A 252 2.62 -28.13 -7.63
CA LEU A 252 2.13 -28.19 -6.26
C LEU A 252 0.65 -28.56 -6.20
N ALA A 253 -0.16 -28.01 -7.10
CA ALA A 253 -1.57 -28.34 -7.23
C ALA A 253 -1.75 -29.80 -7.70
N LEU A 254 -0.97 -30.25 -8.67
CA LEU A 254 -0.96 -31.63 -9.15
C LEU A 254 -0.65 -32.61 -8.02
N ALA A 255 0.37 -32.34 -7.20
CA ALA A 255 0.70 -33.17 -6.05
C ALA A 255 -0.46 -33.25 -5.03
N LYS A 256 -1.20 -32.15 -4.81
CA LYS A 256 -2.41 -32.16 -3.96
C LYS A 256 -3.53 -32.98 -4.57
N LEU A 257 -3.76 -32.87 -5.88
CA LEU A 257 -4.76 -33.66 -6.60
C LEU A 257 -4.48 -35.16 -6.50
N HIS A 258 -3.23 -35.59 -6.71
CA HIS A 258 -2.84 -36.99 -6.52
C HIS A 258 -3.06 -37.45 -5.08
N THR A 259 -2.66 -36.65 -4.10
CA THR A 259 -2.87 -36.98 -2.68
C THR A 259 -4.35 -37.20 -2.37
N ILE A 260 -5.24 -36.36 -2.91
CA ILE A 260 -6.69 -36.50 -2.70
C ILE A 260 -7.24 -37.72 -3.46
N PHE A 261 -6.79 -37.95 -4.69
CA PHE A 261 -7.15 -39.11 -5.49
C PHE A 261 -6.82 -40.42 -4.75
N ASP A 262 -5.57 -40.59 -4.32
CA ASP A 262 -5.08 -41.78 -3.62
C ASP A 262 -5.84 -42.06 -2.31
N GLN A 263 -6.33 -41.01 -1.64
CA GLN A 263 -7.14 -41.15 -0.41
C GLN A 263 -8.61 -41.48 -0.68
N SER A 264 -9.11 -41.15 -1.88
CA SER A 264 -10.51 -41.29 -2.27
C SER A 264 -10.81 -42.57 -3.05
N THR A 265 -9.80 -43.20 -3.67
CA THR A 265 -9.98 -44.36 -4.54
C THR A 265 -10.29 -45.62 -3.74
N ARG A 266 -11.55 -46.05 -3.83
CA ARG A 266 -11.98 -47.42 -3.48
C ARG A 266 -12.13 -48.31 -4.72
N ASP A 267 -12.17 -47.72 -5.91
CA ASP A 267 -12.32 -48.43 -7.18
C ASP A 267 -10.94 -48.57 -7.85
N PRO A 268 -10.40 -49.80 -7.96
CA PRO A 268 -9.08 -50.04 -8.55
C PRO A 268 -9.02 -49.80 -10.06
N ASN A 269 -10.17 -49.63 -10.75
CA ASN A 269 -10.20 -49.44 -12.20
C ASN A 269 -10.26 -47.96 -12.63
N ARG A 270 -10.48 -47.02 -11.70
CA ARG A 270 -10.54 -45.60 -12.03
C ARG A 270 -9.14 -45.03 -12.18
N THR A 271 -8.84 -44.42 -13.33
CA THR A 271 -7.55 -43.75 -13.55
C THR A 271 -7.55 -42.33 -12.99
N PHE A 272 -6.36 -41.72 -12.88
CA PHE A 272 -6.24 -40.32 -12.46
C PHE A 272 -6.79 -39.37 -13.54
N GLU A 273 -6.64 -39.72 -14.81
CA GLU A 273 -7.19 -38.99 -15.95
C GLU A 273 -8.73 -38.99 -15.93
N ASP A 274 -9.36 -40.15 -15.65
CA ASP A 274 -10.82 -40.25 -15.47
C ASP A 274 -11.30 -39.43 -14.26
N TYR A 275 -10.46 -39.35 -13.23
CA TYR A 275 -10.73 -38.52 -12.07
C TYR A 275 -10.73 -37.04 -12.43
N LEU A 276 -9.69 -36.55 -13.12
CA LEU A 276 -9.61 -35.16 -13.58
C LEU A 276 -10.74 -34.79 -14.54
N GLY A 277 -11.09 -35.68 -15.48
CA GLY A 277 -12.16 -35.46 -16.46
C GLY A 277 -13.56 -35.33 -15.83
N ALA A 278 -13.74 -35.82 -14.60
CA ALA A 278 -15.00 -35.74 -13.87
C ALA A 278 -15.10 -34.51 -12.94
N ILE A 279 -14.05 -33.69 -12.83
CA ILE A 279 -14.04 -32.50 -11.96
C ILE A 279 -14.89 -31.40 -12.59
N GLY A 280 -15.91 -30.96 -11.86
CA GLY A 280 -16.73 -29.80 -12.23
C GLY A 280 -16.08 -28.45 -11.89
N LEU A 281 -16.74 -27.36 -12.26
CA LEU A 281 -16.29 -26.01 -11.89
C LEU A 281 -16.45 -25.75 -10.39
N PRO A 282 -15.57 -24.94 -9.76
CA PRO A 282 -15.70 -24.54 -8.35
C PRO A 282 -17.03 -23.87 -8.02
N GLU A 283 -17.51 -24.07 -6.79
CA GLU A 283 -18.66 -23.28 -6.30
C GLU A 283 -18.25 -21.81 -6.13
N PRO A 284 -19.18 -20.85 -6.32
CA PRO A 284 -18.93 -19.45 -6.00
C PRO A 284 -18.48 -19.29 -4.54
N LEU A 285 -17.44 -18.49 -4.33
CA LEU A 285 -16.99 -18.15 -2.99
C LEU A 285 -18.07 -17.33 -2.25
N PRO A 286 -18.12 -17.42 -0.92
CA PRO A 286 -19.03 -16.58 -0.14
C PRO A 286 -18.79 -15.10 -0.46
N PRO A 287 -19.86 -14.31 -0.63
CA PRO A 287 -19.71 -12.87 -0.77
C PRO A 287 -19.04 -12.32 0.48
N ALA A 288 -18.08 -11.40 0.33
CA ALA A 288 -17.58 -10.69 1.50
C ALA A 288 -18.56 -9.59 1.88
N ASP A 289 -19.02 -9.64 3.12
CA ASP A 289 -19.54 -8.46 3.77
C ASP A 289 -18.38 -7.48 3.94
N ALA A 290 -18.55 -6.25 3.44
CA ALA A 290 -17.53 -5.22 3.56
C ALA A 290 -17.20 -5.01 5.05
N PRO A 291 -15.91 -4.93 5.44
CA PRO A 291 -15.57 -4.62 6.82
C PRO A 291 -16.20 -3.27 7.19
N ALA A 292 -17.02 -3.29 8.23
CA ALA A 292 -17.66 -2.09 8.77
C ALA A 292 -16.58 -1.17 9.36
N SER A 293 -16.11 -0.24 8.53
CA SER A 293 -15.33 0.92 8.96
C SER A 293 -16.14 1.67 10.02
N LYS A 294 -15.75 1.53 11.30
CA LYS A 294 -16.27 2.38 12.38
C LYS A 294 -15.84 3.82 12.09
N LYS A 295 -16.73 4.62 11.53
CA LYS A 295 -16.54 6.07 11.40
C LYS A 295 -16.58 6.67 12.80
N SER A 296 -15.46 7.18 13.30
CA SER A 296 -15.47 8.09 14.44
C SER A 296 -15.92 9.47 13.95
N GLY A 297 -17.15 9.84 14.27
CA GLY A 297 -17.63 11.22 14.10
C GLY A 297 -17.06 12.07 15.22
N PHE A 298 -15.99 12.80 14.94
CA PHE A 298 -15.55 13.92 15.77
C PHE A 298 -15.79 15.22 15.00
N GLU A 299 -16.48 16.17 15.63
CA GLU A 299 -16.44 17.57 15.20
C GLU A 299 -15.02 18.09 15.43
N LEU A 300 -14.43 18.66 14.38
CA LEU A 300 -13.09 19.23 14.43
C LEU A 300 -13.15 20.53 15.25
N ALA A 301 -12.44 20.53 16.38
CA ALA A 301 -12.13 21.75 17.12
C ALA A 301 -11.21 22.66 16.27
N ASP A 302 -11.20 23.95 16.60
CA ASP A 302 -10.33 24.94 15.97
C ASP A 302 -8.87 24.47 15.98
N TYR A 303 -8.17 24.71 14.86
CA TYR A 303 -6.78 24.31 14.69
C TYR A 303 -5.87 25.10 15.66
N VAL A 304 -5.42 24.45 16.72
CA VAL A 304 -4.55 25.02 17.78
C VAL A 304 -3.05 25.04 17.43
N GLY A 305 -2.68 24.58 16.23
CA GLY A 305 -1.28 24.41 15.82
C GLY A 305 -0.64 23.13 16.39
N SER A 306 0.36 22.61 15.68
CA SER A 306 1.03 21.35 16.04
C SER A 306 1.90 21.41 17.30
N HIS A 307 2.31 22.60 17.74
CA HIS A 307 3.11 22.78 18.96
C HIS A 307 2.35 22.37 20.24
N ALA A 308 1.02 22.51 20.25
CA ALA A 308 0.19 22.05 21.37
C ALA A 308 0.30 20.53 21.61
N CYS A 309 0.66 19.75 20.58
CA CYS A 309 0.83 18.31 20.68
C CYS A 309 2.13 17.91 21.40
N GLU A 310 3.14 18.79 21.46
CA GLU A 310 4.47 18.47 22.03
C GLU A 310 4.38 18.05 23.50
N MET A 311 3.51 18.71 24.26
CA MET A 311 3.37 18.48 25.70
C MET A 311 2.93 17.06 26.06
N CYS A 312 2.12 16.42 25.21
CA CYS A 312 1.58 15.08 25.45
C CYS A 312 2.22 14.01 24.55
N HIS A 313 2.81 14.41 23.42
CA HIS A 313 3.32 13.52 22.38
C HIS A 313 4.70 13.96 21.90
N GLN A 314 5.64 14.12 22.82
CA GLN A 314 6.97 14.66 22.53
C GLN A 314 7.69 13.92 21.40
N ASP A 315 7.72 12.58 21.42
CA ASP A 315 8.41 11.79 20.39
C ASP A 315 7.75 11.94 19.01
N ILE A 316 6.42 11.93 18.96
CA ILE A 316 5.65 12.12 17.71
C ILE A 316 5.87 13.53 17.17
N TYR A 317 5.85 14.53 18.05
CA TYR A 317 6.06 15.92 17.69
C TYR A 317 7.48 16.14 17.15
N GLN A 318 8.50 15.61 17.82
CA GLN A 318 9.89 15.68 17.37
C GLN A 318 10.03 15.05 15.98
N ASN A 319 9.59 13.80 15.81
CA ASN A 319 9.64 13.11 14.51
C ASN A 319 8.90 13.88 13.41
N TRP A 320 7.71 14.38 13.69
CA TRP A 320 6.94 15.21 12.77
C TRP A 320 7.66 16.51 12.41
N SER A 321 8.27 17.19 13.39
CA SER A 321 8.94 18.50 13.21
C SER A 321 10.11 18.46 12.24
N HIS A 322 10.72 17.27 12.07
CA HIS A 322 11.80 17.02 11.11
C HIS A 322 11.29 16.70 9.70
N THR A 323 9.99 16.61 9.47
CA THR A 323 9.42 16.32 8.13
C THR A 323 9.27 17.56 7.27
N GLY A 324 9.15 17.37 5.95
CA GLY A 324 8.72 18.42 5.02
C GLY A 324 7.34 18.99 5.37
N MET A 325 6.43 18.18 5.95
CA MET A 325 5.08 18.60 6.33
C MET A 325 5.08 19.64 7.45
N ALA A 326 6.00 19.53 8.42
CA ALA A 326 6.18 20.57 9.44
C ALA A 326 6.59 21.91 8.85
N ARG A 327 7.25 21.90 7.69
CA ARG A 327 7.62 23.12 6.95
C ARG A 327 6.48 23.65 6.08
N MET A 328 5.39 22.91 5.91
CA MET A 328 4.19 23.35 5.18
C MET A 328 3.17 24.04 6.10
N LEU A 329 3.03 23.56 7.34
CA LEU A 329 2.15 24.14 8.35
C LEU A 329 2.88 25.22 9.16
N ARG A 330 3.49 26.19 8.48
CA ARG A 330 4.19 27.27 9.16
C ARG A 330 3.18 28.15 9.91
N PRO A 331 3.54 28.66 11.09
CA PRO A 331 2.83 29.79 11.66
C PRO A 331 2.69 30.87 10.59
N TYR A 332 1.51 31.48 10.54
CA TYR A 332 1.26 32.63 9.70
C TYR A 332 2.43 33.63 9.80
N ALA A 333 2.93 34.05 8.64
CA ALA A 333 4.03 34.99 8.53
C ALA A 333 3.63 36.06 7.50
N PRO A 334 3.46 37.33 7.90
CA PRO A 334 2.98 38.40 7.02
C PRO A 334 3.76 38.52 5.71
N GLN A 335 5.07 38.26 5.75
CA GLN A 335 5.96 38.31 4.59
C GLN A 335 5.69 37.23 3.52
N ASN A 336 4.91 36.19 3.85
CA ASN A 336 4.57 35.09 2.93
C ASN A 336 3.20 35.31 2.26
N ILE A 337 2.50 36.39 2.57
CA ILE A 337 1.22 36.73 1.95
C ILE A 337 1.50 37.44 0.63
N LEU A 338 1.14 36.80 -0.48
CA LEU A 338 1.36 37.35 -1.82
C LEU A 338 0.36 38.45 -2.21
N GLY A 339 -0.81 38.48 -1.54
CA GLY A 339 -1.86 39.47 -1.76
C GLY A 339 -1.94 40.52 -0.64
N ASP A 340 -2.13 41.78 -1.01
CA ASP A 340 -2.52 42.81 -0.03
C ASP A 340 -4.02 42.64 0.31
N PHE A 341 -4.31 41.92 1.39
CA PHE A 341 -5.68 41.80 1.91
C PHE A 341 -5.95 42.81 3.04
N THR A 342 -5.19 43.91 3.15
CA THR A 342 -5.58 45.02 4.02
C THR A 342 -6.77 45.78 3.45
N GLN A 343 -6.99 45.66 2.13
CA GLN A 343 -8.13 46.17 1.38
C GLN A 343 -8.77 45.01 0.60
N ASN A 344 -10.07 45.11 0.29
CA ASN A 344 -10.81 44.09 -0.48
C ASN A 344 -10.69 42.66 0.09
N ASN A 345 -10.70 42.52 1.41
CA ASN A 345 -10.52 41.24 2.10
C ASN A 345 -11.78 40.37 2.21
N VAL A 346 -12.88 40.76 1.56
CA VAL A 346 -14.12 40.01 1.50
C VAL A 346 -14.31 39.54 0.08
N PHE A 347 -14.46 38.23 -0.08
CA PHE A 347 -14.61 37.57 -1.37
C PHE A 347 -16.05 37.09 -1.52
N TYR A 348 -16.58 37.23 -2.74
CA TYR A 348 -17.97 36.91 -3.04
C TYR A 348 -18.08 35.80 -4.08
N LEU A 349 -18.99 34.86 -3.86
CA LEU A 349 -19.45 33.90 -4.87
C LEU A 349 -20.13 34.66 -6.01
N GLY A 350 -19.75 34.37 -7.25
CA GLY A 350 -20.29 35.01 -8.45
C GLY A 350 -19.47 36.17 -9.00
N ASP A 351 -18.39 36.58 -8.33
CA ASP A 351 -17.39 37.47 -8.91
C ASP A 351 -16.54 36.69 -9.94
N GLU A 352 -16.33 37.27 -11.12
CA GLU A 352 -15.46 36.70 -12.16
C GLU A 352 -14.04 37.25 -12.00
N VAL A 353 -13.03 36.38 -12.13
CA VAL A 353 -11.63 36.80 -12.08
C VAL A 353 -11.05 36.76 -13.49
N ILE A 354 -10.61 37.91 -13.98
CA ILE A 354 -9.84 38.01 -15.22
C ILE A 354 -8.36 38.06 -14.86
N GLU A 355 -7.61 37.07 -15.34
CA GLU A 355 -6.15 37.03 -15.22
C GLU A 355 -5.50 37.81 -16.37
N ASN A 356 -4.79 38.89 -16.06
CA ASN A 356 -4.03 39.71 -17.00
C ASN A 356 -2.54 39.62 -16.66
N GLY A 357 -1.89 38.53 -17.07
CA GLY A 357 -0.47 38.29 -16.80
C GLY A 357 -0.21 38.01 -15.31
N GLN A 358 0.41 38.94 -14.59
CA GLN A 358 0.66 38.83 -13.15
C GLN A 358 -0.40 39.52 -12.28
N ASN A 359 -1.40 40.15 -12.89
CA ASN A 359 -2.44 40.90 -12.18
C ASN A 359 -3.79 40.21 -12.32
N TYR A 360 -4.58 40.24 -11.24
CA TYR A 360 -5.95 39.73 -11.20
C TYR A 360 -6.93 40.91 -11.13
N GLU A 361 -7.87 40.97 -12.08
CA GLU A 361 -9.00 41.90 -12.04
C GLU A 361 -10.26 41.15 -11.64
N PHE A 362 -10.96 41.66 -10.61
CA PHE A 362 -12.20 41.07 -10.11
C PHE A 362 -13.40 41.83 -10.66
N ILE A 363 -14.21 41.17 -11.48
CA ILE A 363 -15.46 41.69 -12.01
C ILE A 363 -16.60 41.29 -11.08
N GLN A 364 -17.35 42.28 -10.61
CA GLN A 364 -18.44 42.05 -9.67
C GLN A 364 -19.65 41.40 -10.35
N GLY A 365 -20.05 40.24 -9.83
CA GLY A 365 -21.28 39.56 -10.25
C GLY A 365 -22.53 40.28 -9.77
N LYS A 366 -23.63 40.22 -10.54
CA LYS A 366 -24.90 40.89 -10.19
C LYS A 366 -25.57 40.32 -8.93
N ASP A 367 -25.33 39.05 -8.60
CA ASP A 367 -25.94 38.33 -7.46
C ASP A 367 -24.88 37.80 -6.49
N ARG A 368 -23.89 38.65 -6.15
CA ARG A 368 -22.74 38.21 -5.37
C ARG A 368 -23.08 37.94 -3.90
N GLN A 369 -22.66 36.80 -3.35
CA GLN A 369 -22.84 36.44 -1.94
C GLN A 369 -21.49 36.31 -1.23
N PRO A 370 -21.30 36.90 -0.02
CA PRO A 370 -20.03 36.79 0.68
C PRO A 370 -19.72 35.32 1.00
N PHE A 371 -18.55 34.86 0.59
CA PHE A 371 -18.11 33.46 0.76
C PHE A 371 -16.99 33.34 1.78
N ALA A 372 -16.07 34.31 1.80
CA ALA A 372 -14.94 34.31 2.71
C ALA A 372 -14.54 35.74 3.05
N ARG A 373 -13.98 35.91 4.25
CA ARG A 373 -13.31 37.14 4.66
C ARG A 373 -11.94 36.78 5.22
N MET A 374 -10.90 37.35 4.64
CA MET A 374 -9.54 37.22 5.16
C MET A 374 -9.38 38.14 6.37
N LEU A 375 -9.03 37.56 7.51
CA LEU A 375 -8.65 38.27 8.72
C LEU A 375 -7.12 38.26 8.76
N ILE A 376 -6.51 39.42 8.50
CA ILE A 376 -5.07 39.66 8.69
C ILE A 376 -4.85 40.20 10.09
#